data_AF-A0A9X2ASB2-F1
#
_entry.id   AF-A0A9X2ASB2-F1
#
_cell.length_a   1.000
_cell.length_b   1.000
_cell.length_c   1.000
_cell.angle_alpha   90.00
_cell.angle_beta   90.00
_cell.angle_gamma   90.00
#
_symmetry.space_group_name_H-M   'P 1'
#
loop_
_entity.id
_entity.type
_entity.pdbx_description
1 polymer ?
#
loop_
_entity_poly.entity_id
_entity_poly.type
_entity_poly.pdbx_seq_one_letter_code
_entity_poly.pdbx_strand_id
1 'polypeptide(L)'
;MEGSEAVKVDIDYAEVPFFRRRWFIFLLVLGCMPAALIIALTGDIYLKSKGEVYRLPPNRLNHLVLFAYVMIVIGLVRVSLG
;
A
#
# COMPACT_ATOMS: atom_id res chain seq x y z
N MET A 1 10.70 25.35 0.13
CA MET A 1 10.08 24.26 0.92
C MET A 1 8.80 24.84 1.46
N GLU A 2 7.73 24.72 0.68
CA GLU A 2 6.44 25.38 0.91
C GLU A 2 5.73 24.67 2.06
N GLY A 3 5.46 25.42 3.12
CA GLY A 3 4.80 24.91 4.32
C GLY A 3 3.40 24.43 3.98
N SER A 4 3.07 23.21 4.40
CA SER A 4 1.73 22.66 4.38
C SER A 4 0.84 23.49 5.33
N GLU A 5 0.33 24.63 4.86
CA GLU A 5 -0.68 25.41 5.58
C GLU A 5 -1.98 24.59 5.63
N ALA A 6 -2.20 23.91 6.75
CA ALA A 6 -3.47 23.26 7.02
C ALA A 6 -4.55 24.33 7.15
N VAL A 7 -5.36 24.49 6.10
CA VAL A 7 -6.52 25.38 6.12
C VAL A 7 -7.50 24.83 7.14
N LYS A 8 -7.72 25.60 8.22
CA LYS A 8 -8.69 25.26 9.27
C LYS A 8 -10.09 25.39 8.69
N VAL A 9 -10.87 24.31 8.73
CA VAL A 9 -12.24 24.28 8.23
C VAL A 9 -13.19 24.19 9.44
N ASP A 10 -14.29 24.93 9.39
CA ASP A 10 -15.31 25.00 10.45
C ASP A 10 -16.31 23.84 10.33
N ILE A 11 -15.79 22.62 10.31
CA ILE A 11 -16.55 21.37 10.19
C ILE A 11 -16.15 20.49 11.37
N ASP A 12 -17.15 19.93 12.07
CA ASP A 12 -16.89 19.01 13.17
C ASP A 12 -16.24 17.72 12.63
N TYR A 13 -15.24 17.19 13.35
CA TYR A 13 -14.52 16.00 12.92
C TYR A 13 -15.43 14.77 12.78
N ALA A 14 -16.58 14.74 13.48
CA ALA A 14 -17.60 13.71 13.34
C ALA A 14 -18.32 13.74 11.98
N GLU A 15 -18.43 14.92 11.36
CA GLU A 15 -19.03 15.09 10.03
C GLU A 15 -18.07 14.69 8.90
N VAL A 16 -16.77 14.60 9.18
CA VAL A 16 -15.78 14.15 8.20
C VAL A 16 -15.99 12.66 7.91
N PRO A 17 -16.32 12.29 6.66
CA PRO A 17 -16.53 10.90 6.29
C PRO A 17 -15.32 10.03 6.64
N PHE A 18 -15.56 8.85 7.20
CA PHE A 18 -14.51 7.96 7.69
C PHE A 18 -13.42 7.68 6.62
N PHE A 19 -13.82 7.57 5.35
CA PHE A 19 -12.91 7.31 4.24
C PHE A 19 -12.01 8.49 3.84
N ARG A 20 -12.35 9.72 4.26
CA ARG A 20 -11.52 10.92 4.04
C ARG A 20 -10.51 11.17 5.15
N ARG A 21 -10.59 10.41 6.25
CA ARG A 21 -9.70 10.61 7.38
C ARG A 21 -8.33 10.02 7.07
N ARG A 22 -7.28 10.69 7.55
CA ARG A 22 -5.88 10.35 7.22
C ARG A 22 -5.51 8.90 7.57
N TRP A 23 -6.07 8.36 8.66
CA TRP A 23 -5.91 6.97 9.09
C TRP A 23 -6.56 5.94 8.16
N PHE A 24 -7.57 6.32 7.36
CA PHE A 24 -8.19 5.41 6.40
C PHE A 24 -7.28 5.10 5.22
N ILE A 25 -6.49 6.08 4.74
CA ILE A 25 -5.46 5.86 3.71
C ILE A 25 -4.46 4.82 4.21
N PHE A 26 -4.07 4.89 5.48
CA PHE A 26 -3.18 3.88 6.09
C PHE A 26 -3.82 2.50 6.14
N LEU A 27 -5.09 2.38 6.53
CA LEU A 27 -5.81 1.10 6.50
C LEU A 27 -5.89 0.50 5.09
N LEU A 28 -6.11 1.34 4.08
CA LEU A 28 -6.23 0.90 2.69
C LEU A 28 -4.88 0.39 2.17
N VAL A 29 -3.79 1.11 2.43
CA VAL A 29 -2.43 0.65 2.11
C VAL A 29 -2.09 -0.63 2.88
N LEU A 30 -2.40 -0.67 4.18
CA LEU A 30 -2.14 -1.81 5.05
C LEU A 30 -2.99 -3.03 4.70
N GLY A 31 -4.17 -2.88 4.07
CA GLY A 31 -5.00 -3.99 3.62
C GLY A 31 -4.65 -4.46 2.21
N CYS A 32 -4.49 -3.52 1.27
CA CYS A 32 -4.21 -3.85 -0.13
C CYS A 32 -2.81 -4.42 -0.35
N MET A 33 -1.79 -3.96 0.39
CA MET A 33 -0.44 -4.51 0.25
C MET A 33 -0.31 -5.98 0.68
N PRO A 34 -0.74 -6.42 1.88
CA PRO A 34 -0.67 -7.84 2.25
C PRO A 34 -1.58 -8.70 1.37
N ALA A 35 -2.74 -8.18 0.94
CA ALA A 35 -3.59 -8.89 -0.01
C ALA A 35 -2.86 -9.14 -1.34
N ALA A 36 -2.21 -8.11 -1.90
CA ALA A 36 -1.39 -8.24 -3.11
C ALA A 36 -0.21 -9.20 -2.91
N LEU A 37 0.41 -9.18 -1.72
CA LEU A 37 1.47 -10.09 -1.31
C LEU A 37 1.00 -11.56 -1.28
N ILE A 38 -0.14 -11.82 -0.66
CA ILE A 38 -0.73 -13.17 -0.59
C ILE A 38 -1.05 -13.66 -2.00
N ILE A 39 -1.66 -12.82 -2.84
CA ILE A 39 -1.96 -13.15 -4.25
C ILE A 39 -0.68 -13.41 -5.04
N ALA A 40 0.38 -12.63 -4.83
CA ALA A 40 1.67 -12.83 -5.48
C ALA A 40 2.38 -14.12 -5.01
N LEU A 41 2.16 -14.53 -3.75
CA LEU A 41 2.78 -15.72 -3.16
C LEU A 41 2.02 -17.01 -3.51
N THR A 42 0.69 -16.92 -3.62
CA THR A 42 -0.20 -18.06 -3.91
C THR A 42 -0.50 -18.24 -5.39
N GLY A 43 -0.44 -17.15 -6.16
CA GLY A 43 -0.78 -17.12 -7.57
C GLY A 43 0.45 -16.97 -8.44
N ASP A 44 0.42 -17.66 -9.58
CA ASP A 44 1.37 -17.39 -10.65
C ASP A 44 1.07 -16.04 -11.28
N ILE A 45 2.03 -15.12 -11.19
CA ILE A 45 1.93 -13.83 -11.87
C ILE A 45 2.25 -14.03 -13.33
N TYR A 46 1.26 -13.79 -14.18
CA TYR A 46 1.40 -13.78 -15.62
C TYR A 46 1.54 -12.35 -16.13
N LEU A 47 2.47 -12.14 -17.05
CA LEU A 47 2.64 -10.86 -17.73
C LEU A 47 2.47 -11.08 -19.21
N LYS A 48 1.72 -10.18 -19.85
CA LYS A 48 1.59 -10.15 -21.29
C LYS A 48 2.65 -9.22 -21.86
N SER A 49 3.54 -9.74 -22.71
CA SER A 49 4.50 -8.93 -23.44
C SER A 49 4.54 -9.37 -24.91
N LYS A 50 4.44 -8.40 -25.83
CA LYS A 50 4.46 -8.63 -27.29
C LYS A 50 3.52 -9.75 -27.80
N GLY A 51 2.37 -9.93 -27.15
CA GLY A 51 1.37 -10.93 -27.54
C GLY A 51 1.53 -12.30 -26.87
N GLU A 52 2.63 -12.55 -26.17
CA GLU A 52 2.87 -13.78 -25.43
C GLU A 52 2.65 -13.58 -23.92
N VAL A 53 2.21 -14.65 -23.25
CA VAL A 53 1.97 -14.67 -21.80
C VAL A 53 3.15 -15.36 -21.13
N TYR A 54 3.90 -14.61 -20.33
CA TYR A 54 5.06 -15.10 -19.59
C TYR A 54 4.71 -15.25 -18.12
N ARG A 55 5.04 -16.40 -17.54
CA ARG A 55 5.00 -16.59 -16.07
C ARG A 55 6.24 -15.95 -15.47
N LEU A 56 6.04 -15.10 -14.46
CA LEU A 56 7.15 -14.47 -13.75
C LEU A 56 7.92 -15.54 -12.96
N PRO A 57 9.25 -15.61 -13.06
CA PRO A 57 10.02 -16.59 -12.31
C PRO A 57 9.88 -16.33 -10.79
N PRO A 58 9.78 -17.39 -9.96
CA PRO A 58 9.49 -17.27 -8.54
C PRO A 58 10.53 -16.45 -7.78
N ASN A 59 11.80 -16.44 -8.23
CA ASN A 59 12.86 -15.65 -7.60
C ASN A 59 12.63 -14.13 -7.70
N ARG A 60 12.10 -13.63 -8.84
CA ARG A 60 11.79 -12.21 -8.98
C ARG A 60 10.57 -11.83 -8.18
N LEU A 61 9.60 -12.74 -8.14
CA LEU A 61 8.41 -12.65 -7.31
C LEU A 61 8.77 -12.53 -5.82
N ASN A 62 9.65 -13.41 -5.32
CA ASN A 62 10.12 -13.37 -3.93
C ASN A 62 10.82 -12.05 -3.58
N HIS A 63 11.65 -11.50 -4.47
CA HIS A 63 12.28 -10.19 -4.24
C HIS A 63 11.24 -9.06 -4.16
N LEU A 64 10.23 -9.07 -5.03
CA LEU A 64 9.15 -8.09 -5.04
C LEU A 64 8.32 -8.17 -3.74
N VAL A 65 7.98 -9.39 -3.34
CA VAL A 65 7.27 -9.72 -2.09
C VAL A 65 8.07 -9.23 -0.88
N LEU A 66 9.37 -9.55 -0.80
CA LEU A 66 10.24 -9.11 0.27
C LEU A 66 10.32 -7.58 0.35
N PHE A 67 10.47 -6.90 -0.79
CA PHE A 67 10.53 -5.45 -0.86
C PHE A 67 9.22 -4.80 -0.40
N ALA A 68 8.08 -5.31 -0.86
CA ALA A 68 6.75 -4.85 -0.44
C ALA A 68 6.57 -5.06 1.07
N TYR A 69 6.97 -6.22 1.61
CA TYR A 69 6.90 -6.51 3.04
C TYR A 69 7.74 -5.54 3.87
N VAL A 70 8.99 -5.28 3.47
CA VAL A 70 9.88 -4.33 4.16
C VAL A 70 9.28 -2.91 4.16
N MET A 71 8.71 -2.46 3.04
CA MET A 71 8.02 -1.16 2.96
C MET A 71 6.83 -1.07 3.92
N ILE A 72 6.03 -2.13 4.05
CA ILE A 72 4.90 -2.20 5.01
C ILE A 72 5.42 -2.10 6.44
N VAL A 73 6.44 -2.89 6.80
CA VAL A 73 7.00 -2.92 8.16
C VAL A 73 7.57 -1.55 8.52
N ILE A 74 8.32 -0.91 7.63
CA ILE A 74 8.84 0.45 7.84
C ILE A 74 7.70 1.44 8.03
N GLY A 75 6.65 1.36 7.21
CA GLY A 75 5.45 2.21 7.33
C GLY A 75 4.76 2.04 8.69
N LEU A 76 4.55 0.80 9.12
CA LEU A 76 3.97 0.45 10.41
C LEU A 76 4.81 0.96 11.59
N VAL A 77 6.12 0.75 11.55
CA VAL A 77 7.05 1.23 12.58
C VAL A 77 6.99 2.76 12.65
N ARG A 78 7.00 3.44 11.52
CA ARG A 78 6.93 4.91 11.50
C ARG A 78 5.60 5.46 12.02
N VAL A 79 4.50 4.76 11.76
CA VAL A 79 3.17 5.08 12.29
C VAL A 79 3.05 4.78 13.78
N SER A 80 3.74 3.74 14.28
CA SER A 80 3.74 3.41 15.71
C SER A 80 4.63 4.31 16.55
N LEU A 81 5.64 4.97 15.94
CA LEU A 81 6.61 5.83 16.60
C LEU A 81 6.33 7.33 16.45
N GLY A 82 5.36 7.75 15.63
CA GLY A 82 5.02 9.15 15.38
C GLY A 82 3.57 9.47 15.73
#